data_AF-A0A414U9G1-F1
#
_entry.id   AF-A0A414U9G1-F1
#
_cell.length_a   1.000
_cell.length_b   1.000
_cell.length_c   1.000
_cell.angle_alpha   90.00
_cell.angle_beta   90.00
_cell.angle_gamma   90.00
#
_symmetry.space_group_name_H-M   'P 1'
#
loop_
_entity.id
_entity.type
_entity.pdbx_description
1 polymer ?
#
loop_
_entity_poly.entity_id
_entity_poly.type
_entity_poly.pdbx_seq_one_letter_code
_entity_poly.pdbx_strand_id
1 'polypeptide(L)'
;MTQVVYGQKGYLGSSMSVRAAEAYEQGEMPISRWTKTAIIHAVKDYCFDFDLAYDPDIEKKTKAELAKEFLEYKSWHHSSRTAREVEFFGLNEDAVCRSFEQMSEEQIIERDRQMADERAALEARLQSMQSREKEFEKKFECDPSSVLAYEAIHPEMCERFISRRKNTEMIKYRLPTEAVKAGMKEEQVCPVAHASQSRVAYFHVFMQGTGKKRHWENVDFEALTEKFDKAAEKGKRAKMQPKARLDAKKTCVDEAMRVMREQTDNSGDKAKCARITDISHNFSMRPKDESLTHDGENTNR
;
A
#
# COMPACT_ATOMS: atom_id res chain seq x y z
N MET A 1 42.71 8.60 -26.87
CA MET A 1 41.32 9.13 -26.92
C MET A 1 41.02 9.82 -25.60
N THR A 2 40.55 11.06 -25.64
CA THR A 2 40.28 11.89 -24.46
C THR A 2 38.96 11.45 -23.82
N GLN A 3 38.95 11.18 -22.52
CA GLN A 3 37.75 10.72 -21.79
C GLN A 3 36.97 11.91 -21.22
N VAL A 4 35.65 11.83 -21.23
CA VAL A 4 34.76 12.83 -20.62
C VAL A 4 34.83 12.72 -19.10
N VAL A 5 35.06 13.86 -18.44
CA VAL A 5 35.18 13.95 -16.98
C VAL A 5 33.84 14.37 -16.38
N TYR A 6 33.54 13.89 -15.18
CA TYR A 6 32.32 14.25 -14.45
C TYR A 6 32.22 15.78 -14.26
N GLY A 7 31.10 16.37 -14.68
CA GLY A 7 30.88 17.83 -14.60
C GLY A 7 31.43 18.62 -15.79
N GLN A 8 31.86 17.95 -16.86
CA GLN A 8 32.25 18.61 -18.11
C GLN A 8 31.03 19.33 -18.73
N LYS A 9 31.22 20.59 -19.12
CA LYS A 9 30.17 21.43 -19.74
C LYS A 9 29.59 20.73 -20.98
N GLY A 10 28.27 20.53 -20.99
CA GLY A 10 27.56 19.82 -22.06
C GLY A 10 27.28 18.33 -21.80
N TYR A 11 27.67 17.81 -20.63
CA TYR A 11 27.36 16.44 -20.20
C TYR A 11 26.61 16.40 -18.85
N LEU A 12 25.64 15.49 -18.75
CA LEU A 12 25.02 15.07 -17.52
C LEU A 12 25.92 14.00 -16.87
N GLY A 13 26.71 14.43 -15.89
CA GLY A 13 27.73 13.60 -15.26
C GLY A 13 28.89 13.29 -16.22
N SER A 14 29.15 12.02 -16.49
CA SER A 14 30.23 11.56 -17.38
C SER A 14 29.77 10.54 -18.44
N SER A 15 28.46 10.38 -18.63
CA SER A 15 27.88 9.27 -19.41
C SER A 15 26.95 9.72 -20.54
N MET A 16 26.33 10.89 -20.45
CA MET A 16 25.32 11.35 -21.40
C MET A 16 25.49 12.84 -21.69
N SER A 17 25.45 13.24 -22.96
CA SER A 17 25.43 14.66 -23.31
C SER A 17 24.05 15.27 -23.03
N VAL A 18 23.99 16.57 -22.72
CA VAL A 18 22.72 17.27 -22.48
C VAL A 18 21.81 17.19 -23.71
N ARG A 19 22.38 17.32 -24.91
CA ARG A 19 21.64 17.17 -26.17
C ARG A 19 21.07 15.77 -26.39
N ALA A 20 21.79 14.72 -25.98
CA ALA A 20 21.24 13.37 -26.04
C ALA A 20 20.05 13.18 -25.09
N ALA A 21 20.03 13.88 -23.95
CA ALA A 21 18.88 13.87 -23.05
C ALA A 21 17.69 14.63 -23.65
N GLU A 22 17.92 15.82 -24.22
CA GLU A 22 16.91 16.59 -24.96
C GLU A 22 16.32 15.78 -26.13
N ALA A 23 17.17 15.06 -26.88
CA ALA A 23 16.73 14.19 -27.96
C ALA A 23 15.79 13.07 -27.46
N TYR A 24 16.10 12.45 -26.31
CA TYR A 24 15.19 11.48 -25.69
C TYR A 24 13.84 12.10 -25.28
N GLU A 25 13.83 13.34 -24.78
CA GLU A 25 12.61 14.07 -24.44
C GLU A 25 11.76 14.36 -25.69
N GLN A 26 12.42 14.55 -26.85
CA GLN A 26 11.78 14.72 -28.16
C GLN A 26 11.39 13.39 -28.83
N GLY A 27 11.54 12.24 -28.13
CA GLY A 27 11.22 10.92 -28.68
C GLY A 27 12.28 10.37 -29.64
N GLU A 28 13.40 11.05 -29.81
CA GLU A 28 14.52 10.57 -30.61
C GLU A 28 15.37 9.60 -29.80
N MET A 29 15.78 8.49 -30.41
CA MET A 29 16.66 7.54 -29.76
C MET A 29 17.50 6.72 -30.74
N PRO A 30 18.60 6.09 -30.28
CA PRO A 30 19.38 5.20 -31.12
C PRO A 30 18.53 4.06 -31.67
N ILE A 31 18.82 3.61 -32.89
CA ILE A 31 18.06 2.54 -33.58
C ILE A 31 17.95 1.23 -32.78
N SER A 32 18.94 0.97 -31.93
CA SER A 32 18.96 -0.19 -31.03
C SER A 32 17.91 -0.12 -29.92
N ARG A 33 17.47 1.08 -29.52
CA ARG A 33 16.44 1.30 -28.50
C ARG A 33 15.03 1.31 -29.05
N TRP A 34 14.85 1.60 -30.33
CA TRP A 34 13.58 1.44 -31.00
C TRP A 34 13.16 -0.04 -30.96
N THR A 35 12.04 -0.33 -30.31
CA THR A 35 11.39 -1.66 -30.36
C THR A 35 10.27 -1.63 -31.39
N LYS A 36 9.84 -2.79 -31.90
CA LYS A 36 8.68 -2.87 -32.81
C LYS A 36 7.46 -2.17 -32.19
N THR A 37 7.21 -2.42 -30.91
CA THR A 37 6.12 -1.81 -30.15
C THR A 37 6.28 -0.30 -30.01
N ALA A 38 7.49 0.21 -29.77
CA ALA A 38 7.73 1.65 -29.68
C ALA A 38 7.46 2.35 -31.02
N ILE A 39 7.87 1.75 -32.15
CA ILE A 39 7.59 2.32 -33.49
C ILE A 39 6.08 2.36 -33.74
N ILE A 40 5.38 1.25 -33.48
CA ILE A 40 3.92 1.16 -33.66
C ILE A 40 3.20 2.20 -32.79
N HIS A 41 3.61 2.36 -31.53
CA HIS A 41 3.03 3.39 -30.66
C HIS A 41 3.26 4.81 -31.19
N ALA A 42 4.50 5.14 -31.59
CA ALA A 42 4.79 6.46 -32.15
C ALA A 42 3.95 6.76 -33.41
N VAL A 43 3.74 5.77 -34.28
CA VAL A 43 2.85 5.90 -35.44
C VAL A 43 1.39 6.09 -35.01
N LYS A 44 0.88 5.29 -34.05
CA LYS A 44 -0.49 5.43 -33.52
C LYS A 44 -0.74 6.80 -32.91
N ASP A 45 0.19 7.28 -32.10
CA ASP A 45 0.08 8.58 -31.42
C ASP A 45 0.05 9.70 -32.47
N TYR A 46 0.93 9.66 -33.49
CA TYR A 46 0.90 10.63 -34.58
C TYR A 46 -0.40 10.55 -35.40
N CYS A 47 -0.86 9.34 -35.75
CA CYS A 47 -2.14 9.20 -36.45
C CYS A 47 -3.31 9.75 -35.64
N PHE A 48 -3.29 9.59 -34.32
CA PHE A 48 -4.31 10.12 -33.43
C PHE A 48 -4.27 11.66 -33.38
N ASP A 49 -3.09 12.25 -33.18
CA ASP A 49 -2.91 13.69 -33.04
C ASP A 49 -3.21 14.47 -34.33
N PHE A 50 -3.03 13.83 -35.49
CA PHE A 50 -3.23 14.43 -36.81
C PHE A 50 -4.43 13.86 -37.59
N ASP A 51 -5.35 13.19 -36.90
CA ASP A 51 -6.59 12.64 -37.47
C ASP A 51 -6.36 11.77 -38.73
N LEU A 52 -5.36 10.91 -38.69
CA LEU A 52 -5.07 9.93 -39.74
C LEU A 52 -5.70 8.57 -39.43
N ALA A 53 -6.23 7.92 -40.46
CA ALA A 53 -6.84 6.61 -40.37
C ALA A 53 -5.75 5.52 -40.23
N TYR A 54 -5.43 5.18 -38.97
CA TYR A 54 -4.45 4.13 -38.66
C TYR A 54 -4.85 2.77 -39.25
N ASP A 55 -3.96 2.17 -40.04
CA ASP A 55 -4.11 0.82 -40.56
C ASP A 55 -3.33 -0.21 -39.70
N PRO A 56 -4.03 -1.15 -39.03
CA PRO A 56 -3.39 -2.17 -38.20
C PRO A 56 -2.52 -3.17 -38.99
N ASP A 57 -2.55 -3.19 -40.32
CA ASP A 57 -1.71 -4.08 -41.11
C ASP A 57 -0.21 -3.83 -40.91
N ILE A 58 0.20 -2.62 -40.52
CA ILE A 58 1.61 -2.35 -40.16
C ILE A 58 2.06 -3.20 -38.96
N GLU A 59 1.15 -3.63 -38.08
CA GLU A 59 1.51 -4.45 -36.91
C GLU A 59 1.99 -5.84 -37.31
N LYS A 60 1.73 -6.28 -38.55
CA LYS A 60 2.23 -7.54 -39.12
C LYS A 60 3.69 -7.42 -39.59
N LYS A 61 4.17 -6.21 -39.90
CA LYS A 61 5.54 -5.95 -40.37
C LYS A 61 6.58 -6.26 -39.30
N THR A 62 7.80 -6.59 -39.73
CA THR A 62 8.95 -6.77 -38.84
C THR A 62 9.46 -5.44 -38.29
N LYS A 63 10.25 -5.46 -37.20
CA LYS A 63 10.92 -4.25 -36.69
C LYS A 63 11.73 -3.56 -37.79
N ALA A 64 12.44 -4.33 -38.62
CA ALA A 64 13.33 -3.79 -39.63
C ALA A 64 12.56 -3.06 -40.74
N GLU A 65 11.45 -3.63 -41.20
CA GLU A 65 10.56 -2.99 -42.17
C GLU A 65 9.96 -1.70 -41.61
N LEU A 66 9.42 -1.75 -40.39
CA LEU A 66 8.86 -0.58 -39.71
C LEU A 66 9.91 0.52 -39.50
N ALA A 67 11.12 0.16 -39.08
CA ALA A 67 12.20 1.12 -38.89
C ALA A 67 12.63 1.76 -40.22
N LYS A 68 12.68 0.99 -41.30
CA LYS A 68 13.02 1.50 -42.62
C LYS A 68 11.96 2.47 -43.16
N GLU A 69 10.70 2.22 -42.85
CA GLU A 69 9.56 2.97 -43.41
C GLU A 69 9.22 4.20 -42.57
N PHE A 70 9.21 4.08 -41.24
CA PHE A 70 8.66 5.08 -40.35
C PHE A 70 9.69 5.76 -39.45
N LEU A 71 10.97 5.40 -39.52
CA LEU A 71 12.00 6.13 -38.80
C LEU A 71 12.91 6.87 -39.78
N GLU A 72 13.32 8.06 -39.37
CA GLU A 72 14.35 8.82 -40.06
C GLU A 72 15.45 9.22 -39.11
N TYR A 73 16.64 9.39 -39.70
CA TYR A 73 17.76 9.99 -39.00
C TYR A 73 17.40 11.45 -38.66
N LYS A 74 17.55 11.84 -37.40
CA LYS A 74 17.30 13.21 -36.94
C LYS A 74 18.60 13.91 -36.59
N SER A 75 19.44 13.24 -35.79
CA SER A 75 20.60 13.86 -35.18
C SER A 75 21.67 12.82 -34.84
N TRP A 76 22.87 13.29 -34.52
CA TRP A 76 23.92 12.46 -33.96
C TRP A 76 24.50 13.14 -32.72
N HIS A 77 24.83 12.33 -31.71
CA HIS A 77 25.35 12.81 -30.43
C HIS A 77 26.51 11.97 -29.95
N HIS A 78 27.43 12.61 -29.23
CA HIS A 78 28.39 11.88 -28.43
C HIS A 78 27.67 11.28 -27.21
N SER A 79 27.83 9.97 -27.05
CA SER A 79 27.38 9.20 -25.91
C SER A 79 28.55 8.47 -25.29
N SER A 80 28.45 8.13 -23.99
CA SER A 80 29.48 7.46 -23.20
C SER A 80 30.72 8.30 -22.83
N ARG A 81 31.48 7.77 -21.88
CA ARG A 81 32.72 8.35 -21.36
C ARG A 81 33.83 8.48 -22.41
N THR A 82 33.74 7.74 -23.51
CA THR A 82 34.70 7.78 -24.62
C THR A 82 34.22 8.63 -25.79
N ALA A 83 33.14 9.42 -25.61
CA ALA A 83 32.56 10.28 -26.65
C ALA A 83 32.22 9.53 -27.96
N ARG A 84 31.73 8.29 -27.83
CA ARG A 84 31.29 7.50 -28.98
C ARG A 84 30.13 8.20 -29.66
N GLU A 85 30.26 8.42 -30.96
CA GLU A 85 29.19 8.95 -31.79
C GLU A 85 28.07 7.93 -31.94
N VAL A 86 26.85 8.38 -31.70
CA VAL A 86 25.64 7.57 -31.83
C VAL A 86 24.59 8.39 -32.56
N GLU A 87 24.06 7.79 -33.62
CA GLU A 87 22.96 8.33 -34.42
C GLU A 87 21.64 8.14 -33.66
N PHE A 88 20.80 9.17 -33.71
CA PHE A 88 19.47 9.23 -33.14
C PHE A 88 18.44 9.28 -34.26
N PHE A 89 17.38 8.49 -34.09
CA PHE A 89 16.30 8.34 -35.03
C PHE A 89 15.00 8.76 -34.35
N GLY A 90 14.15 9.44 -35.10
CA GLY A 90 12.80 9.83 -34.71
C GLY A 90 11.77 9.32 -35.72
N LEU A 91 10.50 9.59 -35.45
CA LEU A 91 9.42 9.28 -36.38
C LEU A 91 9.60 10.09 -37.68
N ASN A 92 9.45 9.42 -38.82
CA ASN A 92 9.34 10.04 -40.13
C ASN A 92 7.88 10.42 -40.36
N GLU A 93 7.51 11.61 -39.90
CA GLU A 93 6.15 12.15 -39.94
C GLU A 93 5.60 12.20 -41.37
N ASP A 94 6.43 12.61 -42.34
CA ASP A 94 6.04 12.63 -43.75
C ASP A 94 5.74 11.23 -44.28
N ALA A 95 6.46 10.19 -43.82
CA ALA A 95 6.16 8.81 -44.18
C ALA A 95 4.82 8.35 -43.59
N VAL A 96 4.51 8.76 -42.36
CA VAL A 96 3.20 8.49 -41.75
C VAL A 96 2.09 9.15 -42.56
N CYS A 97 2.20 10.45 -42.87
CA CYS A 97 1.22 11.18 -43.69
C CYS A 97 1.04 10.60 -45.10
N ARG A 98 2.07 9.94 -45.67
CA ARG A 98 1.96 9.24 -46.97
C ARG A 98 1.34 7.85 -46.85
N SER A 99 1.49 7.20 -45.69
CA SER A 99 1.04 5.83 -45.48
C SER A 99 -0.41 5.73 -44.99
N PHE A 100 -0.96 6.78 -44.38
CA PHE A 100 -2.31 6.79 -43.84
C PHE A 100 -3.12 7.96 -44.38
N GLU A 101 -4.36 7.68 -44.78
CA GLU A 101 -5.29 8.69 -45.26
C GLU A 101 -5.80 9.57 -44.12
N GLN A 102 -6.19 10.80 -44.42
CA GLN A 102 -6.91 11.64 -43.46
C GLN A 102 -8.28 11.05 -43.16
N MET A 103 -8.67 11.05 -41.88
CA MET A 103 -10.02 10.71 -41.46
C MET A 103 -11.01 11.75 -41.98
N SER A 104 -12.22 11.31 -42.34
CA SER A 104 -13.33 12.24 -42.60
C SER A 104 -13.82 12.89 -41.31
N GLU A 105 -14.52 14.02 -41.43
CA GLU A 105 -15.13 14.70 -40.27
C GLU A 105 -16.04 13.74 -39.48
N GLU A 106 -16.81 12.89 -40.16
CA GLU A 106 -17.67 11.90 -39.53
C GLU A 106 -16.89 10.85 -38.74
N GLN A 107 -15.74 10.40 -39.26
CA GLN A 107 -14.88 9.43 -38.58
C GLN A 107 -14.24 10.04 -37.32
N ILE A 108 -13.83 11.31 -37.38
CA ILE A 108 -13.28 12.05 -36.23
C ILE A 108 -14.35 12.21 -35.15
N ILE A 109 -15.56 12.65 -35.53
CA ILE A 109 -16.69 12.81 -34.59
C ILE A 109 -17.03 11.48 -33.90
N GLU A 110 -17.08 10.38 -34.64
CA GLU A 110 -17.39 9.06 -34.06
C GLU A 110 -16.29 8.57 -33.12
N ARG A 111 -15.00 8.73 -33.48
CA ARG A 111 -13.87 8.40 -32.60
C ARG A 111 -13.94 9.20 -31.29
N ASP A 112 -14.14 10.50 -31.38
CA ASP A 112 -14.16 11.39 -30.21
C ASP A 112 -15.36 11.08 -29.31
N ARG A 113 -16.51 10.72 -29.91
CA ARG A 113 -17.68 10.24 -29.17
C ARG A 113 -17.37 8.95 -28.41
N GLN A 114 -16.76 7.96 -29.06
CA GLN A 114 -16.37 6.70 -28.41
C GLN A 114 -15.41 6.95 -27.25
N MET A 115 -14.41 7.84 -27.43
CA MET A 115 -13.48 8.22 -26.36
C MET A 115 -14.19 8.94 -25.20
N ALA A 116 -15.16 9.81 -25.50
CA ALA A 116 -15.97 10.47 -24.48
C ALA A 116 -16.84 9.47 -23.71
N ASP A 117 -17.47 8.52 -24.41
CA ASP A 117 -18.29 7.46 -23.80
C ASP A 117 -17.44 6.53 -22.91
N GLU A 118 -16.24 6.14 -23.36
CA GLU A 118 -15.29 5.36 -22.57
C GLU A 118 -14.82 6.11 -21.32
N ARG A 119 -14.49 7.40 -21.45
CA ARG A 119 -14.11 8.26 -20.32
C ARG A 119 -15.27 8.39 -19.33
N ALA A 120 -16.48 8.65 -19.82
CA ALA A 120 -17.68 8.75 -19.00
C ALA A 120 -17.99 7.43 -18.27
N ALA A 121 -17.84 6.28 -18.95
CA ALA A 121 -18.03 4.97 -18.34
C ALA A 121 -16.98 4.69 -17.25
N LEU A 122 -15.72 5.03 -17.49
CA LEU A 122 -14.65 4.90 -16.50
C LEU A 122 -14.89 5.81 -15.30
N GLU A 123 -15.26 7.06 -15.54
CA GLU A 123 -15.58 8.02 -14.47
C GLU A 123 -16.79 7.56 -13.65
N ALA A 124 -17.87 7.14 -14.28
CA ALA A 124 -19.05 6.61 -13.60
C ALA A 124 -18.70 5.38 -12.74
N ARG A 125 -17.82 4.50 -13.23
CA ARG A 125 -17.32 3.36 -12.45
C ARG A 125 -16.51 3.81 -11.23
N LEU A 126 -15.60 4.76 -11.39
CA LEU A 126 -14.81 5.30 -10.28
C LEU A 126 -15.68 6.02 -9.25
N GLN A 127 -16.63 6.83 -9.69
CA GLN A 127 -17.59 7.50 -8.82
C GLN A 127 -18.46 6.50 -8.05
N SER A 128 -18.88 5.41 -8.70
CA SER A 128 -19.62 4.32 -8.05
C SER A 128 -18.77 3.65 -6.96
N MET A 129 -17.52 3.31 -7.26
CA MET A 129 -16.59 2.71 -6.29
C MET A 129 -16.37 3.64 -5.09
N GLN A 130 -16.03 4.91 -5.33
CA GLN A 130 -15.83 5.90 -4.27
C GLN A 130 -17.07 6.15 -3.43
N SER A 131 -18.26 6.15 -4.05
CA SER A 131 -19.53 6.30 -3.32
C SER A 131 -19.75 5.13 -2.37
N ARG A 132 -19.43 3.90 -2.80
CA ARG A 132 -19.55 2.70 -1.95
C ARG A 132 -18.53 2.69 -0.82
N GLU A 133 -17.30 3.14 -1.05
CA GLU A 133 -16.31 3.30 0.02
C GLU A 133 -16.76 4.33 1.06
N LYS A 134 -17.25 5.49 0.63
CA LYS A 134 -17.79 6.51 1.54
C LYS A 134 -18.98 6.02 2.35
N GLU A 135 -19.87 5.24 1.73
CA GLU A 135 -21.00 4.62 2.41
C GLU A 135 -20.53 3.62 3.47
N PHE A 136 -19.51 2.81 3.16
CA PHE A 136 -18.87 1.91 4.11
C PHE A 136 -18.23 2.68 5.28
N GLU A 137 -17.41 3.69 5.00
CA GLU A 137 -16.75 4.51 6.02
C GLU A 137 -17.78 5.19 6.94
N LYS A 138 -18.88 5.69 6.37
CA LYS A 138 -19.96 6.28 7.16
C LYS A 138 -20.68 5.26 8.03
N LYS A 139 -20.90 4.04 7.54
CA LYS A 139 -21.66 2.99 8.26
C LYS A 139 -20.83 2.33 9.35
N PHE A 140 -19.54 2.08 9.09
CA PHE A 140 -18.66 1.30 9.99
C PHE A 140 -17.59 2.14 10.69
N GLU A 141 -17.55 3.45 10.44
CA GLU A 141 -16.61 4.40 11.04
C GLU A 141 -15.13 3.98 10.92
N CYS A 142 -14.78 3.30 9.81
CA CYS A 142 -13.42 2.86 9.52
C CYS A 142 -13.13 2.77 8.02
N ASP A 143 -11.84 2.85 7.68
CA ASP A 143 -11.34 2.67 6.31
C ASP A 143 -11.57 1.20 5.85
N PRO A 144 -11.98 0.95 4.58
CA PRO A 144 -12.22 -0.40 4.07
C PRO A 144 -10.99 -1.33 4.05
N SER A 145 -9.78 -0.78 4.20
CA SER A 145 -8.52 -1.52 4.29
C SER A 145 -8.02 -1.62 5.72
N SER A 146 -8.79 -1.15 6.69
CA SER A 146 -8.34 -0.99 8.06
C SER A 146 -8.19 -2.29 8.81
N VAL A 147 -7.36 -2.30 9.86
CA VAL A 147 -7.24 -3.45 10.76
C VAL A 147 -8.59 -3.76 11.43
N LEU A 148 -9.42 -2.75 11.69
CA LEU A 148 -10.76 -2.95 12.22
C LEU A 148 -11.67 -3.70 11.22
N ALA A 149 -11.67 -3.27 9.96
CA ALA A 149 -12.40 -3.98 8.90
C ALA A 149 -11.86 -5.40 8.67
N TYR A 150 -10.53 -5.56 8.72
CA TYR A 150 -9.87 -6.85 8.60
C TYR A 150 -10.25 -7.82 9.72
N GLU A 151 -10.31 -7.34 10.97
CA GLU A 151 -10.73 -8.14 12.11
C GLU A 151 -12.19 -8.61 11.98
N ALA A 152 -13.08 -7.74 11.49
CA ALA A 152 -14.47 -8.11 11.28
C ALA A 152 -14.64 -9.20 10.21
N ILE A 153 -13.88 -9.11 9.11
CA ILE A 153 -14.00 -10.04 7.97
C ILE A 153 -13.22 -11.33 8.20
N HIS A 154 -12.06 -11.25 8.86
CA HIS A 154 -11.13 -12.35 9.12
C HIS A 154 -10.84 -12.51 10.62
N PRO A 155 -11.87 -12.80 11.45
CA PRO A 155 -11.70 -12.93 12.90
C PRO A 155 -10.82 -14.12 13.30
N GLU A 156 -10.59 -15.09 12.41
CA GLU A 156 -9.66 -16.22 12.55
C GLU A 156 -8.20 -15.82 12.37
N MET A 157 -7.94 -14.66 11.77
CA MET A 157 -6.60 -14.12 11.55
C MET A 157 -6.18 -13.11 12.62
N CYS A 158 -7.08 -12.78 13.55
CA CYS A 158 -6.92 -11.69 14.51
C CYS A 158 -7.11 -12.13 15.97
N GLU A 159 -6.29 -11.57 16.86
CA GLU A 159 -6.34 -11.79 18.30
C GLU A 159 -6.19 -10.45 19.05
N ARG A 160 -7.13 -10.14 19.95
CA ARG A 160 -7.07 -8.98 20.83
C ARG A 160 -6.36 -9.30 22.14
N PHE A 161 -5.49 -8.39 22.59
CA PHE A 161 -4.77 -8.52 23.85
C PHE A 161 -4.45 -7.16 24.48
N ILE A 162 -4.15 -7.15 25.79
CA ILE A 162 -3.67 -5.95 26.49
C ILE A 162 -2.15 -6.01 26.56
N SER A 163 -1.48 -5.01 25.98
CA SER A 163 -0.03 -4.88 26.06
C SER A 163 0.39 -4.49 27.47
N ARG A 164 1.18 -5.35 28.14
CA ARG A 164 1.69 -5.05 29.50
C ARG A 164 2.57 -3.81 29.56
N ARG A 165 3.33 -3.53 28.49
CA ARG A 165 4.28 -2.40 28.46
C ARG A 165 3.58 -1.05 28.26
N LYS A 166 2.53 -1.02 27.45
CA LYS A 166 1.83 0.21 27.07
C LYS A 166 0.50 0.41 27.80
N ASN A 167 0.03 -0.62 28.51
CA ASN A 167 -1.30 -0.69 29.10
C ASN A 167 -2.41 -0.31 28.10
N THR A 168 -2.26 -0.76 26.85
CA THR A 168 -3.16 -0.43 25.73
C THR A 168 -3.69 -1.71 25.11
N GLU A 169 -4.94 -1.69 24.66
CA GLU A 169 -5.55 -2.76 23.87
C GLU A 169 -4.94 -2.78 22.45
N MET A 170 -4.55 -3.97 22.00
CA MET A 170 -3.89 -4.21 20.73
C MET A 170 -4.60 -5.33 19.99
N ILE A 171 -4.60 -5.25 18.65
CA ILE A 171 -4.99 -6.33 17.74
C ILE A 171 -3.70 -6.88 17.14
N LYS A 172 -3.41 -8.16 17.41
CA LYS A 172 -2.44 -8.94 16.66
C LYS A 172 -3.15 -9.55 15.46
N TYR A 173 -2.56 -9.45 14.27
CA TYR A 173 -3.14 -10.03 13.06
C TYR A 173 -2.05 -10.64 12.17
N ARG A 174 -2.43 -11.67 11.41
CA ARG A 174 -1.62 -12.25 10.36
C ARG A 174 -1.97 -11.61 9.02
N LEU A 175 -0.95 -11.23 8.25
CA LEU A 175 -1.15 -10.65 6.93
C LEU A 175 -1.68 -11.68 5.92
N PRO A 176 -2.36 -11.22 4.85
CA PRO A 176 -2.65 -12.05 3.69
C PRO A 176 -1.39 -12.71 3.11
N THR A 177 -1.54 -13.94 2.60
CA THR A 177 -0.44 -14.75 2.05
C THR A 177 0.39 -14.01 0.99
N GLU A 178 -0.27 -13.18 0.18
CA GLU A 178 0.35 -12.38 -0.88
C GLU A 178 1.32 -11.34 -0.31
N ALA A 179 0.99 -10.73 0.83
CA ALA A 179 1.87 -9.79 1.51
C ALA A 179 3.12 -10.50 2.04
N VAL A 180 2.96 -11.71 2.59
CA VAL A 180 4.08 -12.53 3.08
C VAL A 180 4.99 -12.96 1.93
N LYS A 181 4.40 -13.37 0.79
CA LYS A 181 5.15 -13.67 -0.45
C LYS A 181 5.92 -12.47 -0.99
N ALA A 182 5.41 -11.25 -0.77
CA ALA A 182 6.11 -10.00 -1.08
C ALA A 182 7.20 -9.63 -0.06
N GLY A 183 7.50 -10.50 0.91
CA GLY A 183 8.57 -10.32 1.90
C GLY A 183 8.15 -9.55 3.15
N MET A 184 6.84 -9.30 3.35
CA MET A 184 6.36 -8.63 4.55
C MET A 184 6.32 -9.58 5.76
N LYS A 185 6.59 -9.05 6.96
CA LYS A 185 6.49 -9.81 8.20
C LYS A 185 5.04 -10.25 8.42
N GLU A 186 4.82 -11.56 8.49
CA GLU A 186 3.49 -12.19 8.60
C GLU A 186 2.68 -11.68 9.79
N GLU A 187 3.27 -11.65 10.99
CA GLU A 187 2.58 -11.17 12.18
C GLU A 187 2.81 -9.68 12.42
N GLN A 188 1.71 -8.93 12.54
CA GLN A 188 1.69 -7.51 12.85
C GLN A 188 0.80 -7.21 14.07
N VAL A 189 0.97 -6.02 14.64
CA VAL A 189 0.18 -5.54 15.79
C VAL A 189 -0.25 -4.10 15.57
N CYS A 190 -1.49 -3.78 15.92
CA CYS A 190 -2.05 -2.42 15.83
C CYS A 190 -2.78 -2.06 17.13
N PRO A 191 -2.56 -0.87 17.73
CA PRO A 191 -3.39 -0.40 18.83
C PRO A 191 -4.85 -0.23 18.38
N VAL A 192 -5.80 -0.67 19.21
CA VAL A 192 -7.24 -0.57 18.86
C VAL A 192 -7.68 0.87 18.58
N ALA A 193 -7.10 1.85 19.27
CA ALA A 193 -7.37 3.27 19.06
C ALA A 193 -7.04 3.79 17.65
N HIS A 194 -6.18 3.09 16.90
CA HIS A 194 -5.81 3.44 15.53
C HIS A 194 -6.32 2.42 14.50
N ALA A 195 -7.03 1.38 14.95
CA ALA A 195 -7.41 0.27 14.09
C ALA A 195 -8.33 0.69 12.94
N SER A 196 -9.18 1.70 13.12
CA SER A 196 -10.12 2.21 12.11
C SER A 196 -9.44 2.99 10.97
N GLN A 197 -8.26 3.56 11.21
CA GLN A 197 -7.53 4.40 10.24
C GLN A 197 -6.22 3.75 9.74
N SER A 198 -5.85 2.62 10.35
CA SER A 198 -4.71 1.80 9.90
C SER A 198 -4.96 1.20 8.51
N ARG A 199 -3.93 0.60 7.89
CA ARG A 199 -4.06 -0.12 6.62
C ARG A 199 -3.40 -1.49 6.70
N VAL A 200 -4.14 -2.52 6.31
CA VAL A 200 -3.62 -3.88 6.16
C VAL A 200 -3.14 -4.06 4.72
N ALA A 201 -1.86 -4.41 4.56
CA ALA A 201 -1.28 -4.62 3.25
C ALA A 201 -2.00 -5.76 2.50
N TYR A 202 -2.26 -5.55 1.20
CA TYR A 202 -2.95 -6.52 0.32
C TYR A 202 -4.38 -6.88 0.74
N PHE A 203 -5.03 -6.05 1.57
CA PHE A 203 -6.43 -6.21 1.96
C PHE A 203 -7.23 -4.95 1.62
N HIS A 204 -8.46 -5.12 1.19
CA HIS A 204 -9.48 -4.08 1.03
C HIS A 204 -10.84 -4.77 0.93
N VAL A 205 -11.85 -4.34 1.71
CA VAL A 205 -13.17 -5.00 1.79
C VAL A 205 -13.78 -5.29 0.42
N PHE A 206 -13.73 -4.32 -0.49
CA PHE A 206 -14.30 -4.43 -1.84
C PHE A 206 -13.40 -5.10 -2.89
N MET A 207 -12.15 -5.43 -2.56
CA MET A 207 -11.23 -6.04 -3.53
C MET A 207 -11.01 -7.51 -3.20
N GLN A 208 -11.63 -8.37 -3.98
CA GLN A 208 -11.52 -9.83 -3.85
C GLN A 208 -10.47 -10.40 -4.79
N GLY A 209 -10.00 -11.62 -4.49
CA GLY A 209 -8.95 -12.30 -5.23
C GLY A 209 -7.52 -11.91 -4.80
N THR A 210 -6.52 -12.52 -5.46
CA THR A 210 -5.12 -12.42 -5.06
C THR A 210 -4.21 -11.94 -6.19
N GLY A 211 -3.21 -11.12 -5.84
CA GLY A 211 -2.21 -10.61 -6.78
C GLY A 211 -2.83 -9.89 -7.99
N LYS A 212 -2.51 -10.38 -9.21
CA LYS A 212 -2.99 -9.80 -10.48
C LYS A 212 -4.46 -10.12 -10.80
N LYS A 213 -5.11 -11.01 -10.05
CA LYS A 213 -6.53 -11.38 -10.24
C LYS A 213 -7.48 -10.63 -9.32
N ARG A 214 -7.00 -9.54 -8.70
CA ARG A 214 -7.82 -8.70 -7.83
C ARG A 214 -8.89 -7.98 -8.65
N HIS A 215 -10.13 -8.04 -8.19
CA HIS A 215 -11.24 -7.36 -8.83
C HIS A 215 -12.15 -6.73 -7.79
N TRP A 216 -12.86 -5.69 -8.21
CA TRP A 216 -13.86 -5.03 -7.39
C TRP A 216 -15.11 -5.90 -7.28
N GLU A 217 -15.59 -6.12 -6.07
CA GLU A 217 -16.84 -6.80 -5.79
C GLU A 217 -17.69 -5.92 -4.87
N ASN A 218 -18.98 -5.84 -5.18
CA ASN A 218 -19.91 -5.11 -4.31
C ASN A 218 -20.25 -5.98 -3.09
N VAL A 219 -20.06 -5.43 -1.90
CA VAL A 219 -20.27 -6.17 -0.65
C VAL A 219 -21.64 -5.85 -0.05
N ASP A 220 -22.34 -6.86 0.44
CA ASP A 220 -23.58 -6.69 1.20
C ASP A 220 -23.28 -6.10 2.58
N PHE A 221 -23.81 -4.90 2.83
CA PHE A 221 -23.59 -4.17 4.07
C PHE A 221 -24.35 -4.75 5.26
N GLU A 222 -25.44 -5.47 5.05
CA GLU A 222 -26.16 -6.14 6.14
C GLU A 222 -25.37 -7.35 6.63
N ALA A 223 -24.86 -8.16 5.69
CA ALA A 223 -23.94 -9.25 6.02
C ALA A 223 -22.65 -8.76 6.70
N LEU A 224 -22.12 -7.60 6.30
CA LEU A 224 -20.99 -6.97 6.99
C LEU A 224 -21.36 -6.49 8.40
N THR A 225 -22.54 -5.91 8.59
CA THR A 225 -22.98 -5.45 9.92
C THR A 225 -22.97 -6.58 10.93
N GLU A 226 -23.49 -7.75 10.55
CA GLU A 226 -23.45 -8.94 11.40
C GLU A 226 -22.00 -9.36 11.78
N LYS A 227 -21.06 -9.23 10.83
CA LYS A 227 -19.64 -9.52 11.09
C LYS A 227 -19.00 -8.52 12.06
N PHE A 228 -19.29 -7.24 11.89
CA PHE A 228 -18.80 -6.17 12.79
C PHE A 228 -19.36 -6.34 14.21
N ASP A 229 -20.64 -6.65 14.35
CA ASP A 229 -21.28 -6.90 15.65
C ASP A 229 -20.66 -8.11 16.36
N LYS A 230 -20.45 -9.22 15.63
CA LYS A 230 -19.77 -10.41 16.15
C LYS A 230 -18.34 -10.11 16.61
N ALA A 231 -17.60 -9.30 15.86
CA ALA A 231 -16.25 -8.90 16.24
C ALA A 231 -16.24 -8.02 17.51
N ALA A 232 -17.19 -7.09 17.63
CA ALA A 232 -17.35 -6.26 18.81
C ALA A 232 -17.64 -7.09 20.07
N GLU A 233 -18.54 -8.07 19.98
CA GLU A 233 -18.84 -8.99 21.09
C GLU A 233 -17.63 -9.86 21.48
N LYS A 234 -16.89 -10.37 20.49
CA LYS A 234 -15.64 -11.13 20.74
C LYS A 234 -14.61 -10.25 21.48
N GLY A 235 -14.49 -8.98 21.10
CA GLY A 235 -13.63 -8.00 21.78
C GLY A 235 -14.04 -7.76 23.23
N LYS A 236 -15.33 -7.61 23.52
CA LYS A 236 -15.83 -7.47 24.91
C LYS A 236 -15.49 -8.70 25.76
N ARG A 237 -15.69 -9.91 25.22
CA ARG A 237 -15.35 -11.17 25.92
C ARG A 237 -13.85 -11.29 26.20
N ALA A 238 -13.00 -10.85 25.26
CA ALA A 238 -11.55 -10.84 25.43
C ALA A 238 -11.09 -9.88 26.56
N LYS A 239 -11.82 -8.78 26.83
CA LYS A 239 -11.55 -7.89 27.98
C LYS A 239 -11.91 -8.50 29.32
N MET A 240 -12.95 -9.34 29.38
CA MET A 240 -13.40 -9.97 30.62
C MET A 240 -12.48 -11.10 31.09
N GLN A 241 -11.87 -11.87 30.18
CA GLN A 241 -11.04 -13.04 30.56
C GLN A 241 -9.78 -12.69 31.37
N PRO A 242 -9.00 -11.63 31.05
CA PRO A 242 -7.86 -11.21 31.86
C PRO A 242 -8.25 -10.76 33.27
N LYS A 243 -9.38 -10.03 33.40
CA LYS A 243 -9.91 -9.59 34.69
C LYS A 243 -10.38 -10.78 35.53
N ALA A 244 -11.18 -11.69 34.95
CA ALA A 244 -11.60 -12.92 35.62
C ALA A 244 -10.43 -13.80 36.07
N ARG A 245 -9.34 -13.85 35.28
CA ARG A 245 -8.12 -14.58 35.64
C ARG A 245 -7.32 -13.87 36.75
N LEU A 246 -7.36 -12.54 36.83
CA LEU A 246 -6.76 -11.77 37.91
C LEU A 246 -7.57 -11.91 39.21
N ASP A 247 -8.90 -11.85 39.11
CA ASP A 247 -9.83 -12.04 40.22
C ASP A 247 -9.77 -13.47 40.78
N ALA A 248 -9.61 -14.48 39.91
CA ALA A 248 -9.38 -15.88 40.30
C ALA A 248 -8.04 -16.08 41.03
N LYS A 249 -6.99 -15.34 40.63
CA LYS A 249 -5.70 -15.37 41.34
C LYS A 249 -5.81 -14.70 42.70
N LYS A 250 -6.54 -13.58 42.79
CA LYS A 250 -6.77 -12.87 44.05
C LYS A 250 -7.55 -13.74 45.04
N THR A 251 -8.63 -14.36 44.60
CA THR A 251 -9.42 -15.31 45.41
C THR A 251 -8.60 -16.52 45.85
N CYS A 252 -7.75 -17.09 44.99
CA CYS A 252 -6.87 -18.19 45.39
C CYS A 252 -5.84 -17.78 46.46
N VAL A 253 -5.29 -16.57 46.36
CA VAL A 253 -4.38 -16.02 47.39
C VAL A 253 -5.12 -15.72 48.69
N ASP A 254 -6.32 -15.15 48.61
CA ASP A 254 -7.15 -14.84 49.78
C ASP A 254 -7.59 -16.14 50.51
N GLU A 255 -7.96 -17.19 49.77
CA GLU A 255 -8.28 -18.51 50.33
C GLU A 255 -7.06 -19.16 50.99
N ALA A 256 -5.89 -19.11 50.34
CA ALA A 256 -4.63 -19.61 50.93
C ALA A 256 -4.25 -18.86 52.21
N MET A 257 -4.46 -17.54 52.24
CA MET A 257 -4.25 -16.71 53.44
C MET A 257 -5.25 -17.05 54.55
N ARG A 258 -6.51 -17.37 54.22
CA ARG A 258 -7.52 -17.83 55.19
C ARG A 258 -7.11 -19.16 55.82
N VAL A 259 -6.74 -20.16 55.01
CA VAL A 259 -6.31 -21.48 55.50
C VAL A 259 -5.08 -21.36 56.40
N MET A 260 -4.13 -20.50 56.05
CA MET A 260 -2.95 -20.25 56.88
C MET A 260 -3.29 -19.59 58.23
N ARG A 261 -4.30 -18.71 58.28
CA ARG A 261 -4.81 -18.12 59.54
C ARG A 261 -5.52 -19.17 60.40
N GLU A 262 -6.41 -19.97 59.81
CA GLU A 262 -7.12 -21.04 60.52
C GLU A 262 -6.14 -22.10 61.10
N GLN A 263 -5.05 -22.41 60.41
CA GLN A 263 -3.99 -23.30 60.91
C GLN A 263 -3.15 -22.69 62.04
N THR A 264 -2.99 -21.36 62.07
CA THR A 264 -2.26 -20.67 63.14
C THR A 264 -3.11 -20.46 64.39
N ASP A 265 -4.42 -20.27 64.24
CA ASP A 265 -5.36 -20.16 65.36
C ASP A 265 -5.58 -21.51 66.08
N ASN A 266 -5.61 -22.62 65.33
CA ASN A 266 -5.74 -23.98 65.90
C ASN A 266 -4.47 -24.52 66.57
N SER A 267 -3.30 -23.94 66.29
CA SER A 267 -2.01 -24.38 66.88
C SER A 267 -1.60 -23.60 68.13
N GLY A 268 -2.35 -22.57 68.53
CA GLY A 268 -2.14 -21.81 69.77
C GLY A 268 -0.83 -21.01 69.84
N ASP A 269 -0.10 -20.89 68.74
CA ASP A 269 1.25 -20.32 68.72
C ASP A 269 1.22 -18.84 68.26
N LYS A 270 0.96 -17.94 69.22
CA LYS A 270 0.75 -16.50 69.01
C LYS A 270 1.93 -15.77 68.33
N ALA A 271 3.10 -16.40 68.22
CA ALA A 271 4.29 -15.81 67.59
C ALA A 271 4.29 -15.85 66.05
N LYS A 272 3.47 -16.71 65.42
CA LYS A 272 3.34 -16.74 63.94
C LYS A 272 2.37 -15.69 63.38
N CYS A 273 1.44 -15.21 64.20
CA CYS A 273 0.39 -14.28 63.76
C CYS A 273 0.95 -12.89 63.37
N ALA A 274 2.01 -12.43 64.05
CA ALA A 274 2.63 -11.12 63.80
C ALA A 274 3.43 -11.05 62.47
N ARG A 275 3.97 -12.18 61.98
CA ARG A 275 4.75 -12.22 60.73
C ARG A 275 3.90 -12.18 59.45
N ILE A 276 2.60 -12.46 59.57
CA ILE A 276 1.66 -12.53 58.43
C ILE A 276 1.12 -11.13 58.07
N THR A 277 0.99 -10.24 59.06
CA THR A 277 0.57 -8.84 58.85
C THR A 277 1.59 -8.02 58.04
N ASP A 278 2.88 -8.31 58.14
CA ASP A 278 3.93 -7.59 57.39
C ASP A 278 3.97 -7.93 55.90
N ILE A 279 3.57 -9.16 55.52
CA ILE A 279 3.47 -9.55 54.11
C ILE A 279 2.28 -8.86 53.43
N SER A 280 1.18 -8.60 54.15
CA SER A 280 0.02 -7.87 53.62
C SER A 280 0.30 -6.40 53.31
N HIS A 281 1.20 -5.75 54.07
CA HIS A 281 1.58 -4.36 53.82
C HIS A 281 2.46 -4.22 52.57
N ASN A 282 3.35 -5.19 52.31
CA ASN A 282 4.25 -5.16 51.15
C ASN A 282 3.60 -5.58 49.82
N PHE A 283 2.47 -6.28 49.83
CA PHE A 283 1.71 -6.56 48.59
C PHE A 283 0.74 -5.44 48.21
N SER A 284 0.31 -4.61 49.17
CA SER A 284 -0.57 -3.45 48.92
C SER A 284 0.20 -2.20 48.47
N MET A 285 1.48 -2.08 48.84
CA MET A 285 2.37 -0.98 48.45
C MET A 285 3.41 -1.44 47.42
N ARG A 286 3.03 -1.53 46.14
CA ARG A 286 4.00 -1.34 45.05
C ARG A 286 3.82 0.08 44.49
N PRO A 287 4.91 0.81 44.18
CA PRO A 287 4.83 2.23 43.87
C PRO A 287 3.98 2.50 42.63
N LYS A 288 3.17 3.56 42.69
CA LYS A 288 2.76 4.29 41.49
C LYS A 288 4.04 4.96 40.99
N ASP A 289 4.64 4.42 39.92
CA ASP A 289 5.80 5.08 39.32
C ASP A 289 5.37 6.47 38.84
N GLU A 290 5.98 7.45 39.47
CA GLU A 290 5.83 8.87 39.21
C GLU A 290 6.26 9.17 37.78
N SER A 291 5.43 9.99 37.13
CA SER A 291 5.73 10.71 35.92
C SER A 291 7.04 11.49 36.07
N LEU A 292 8.11 11.01 35.46
CA LEU A 292 9.26 11.84 35.11
C LEU A 292 8.85 12.72 33.93
N THR A 293 8.38 13.92 34.26
CA THR A 293 8.41 15.08 33.38
C THR A 293 9.87 15.36 33.04
N HIS A 294 10.26 15.15 31.78
CA HIS A 294 11.47 15.76 31.27
C HIS A 294 11.04 16.93 30.36
N ASP A 295 10.88 18.09 31.00
CA ASP A 295 11.06 19.35 30.32
C ASP A 295 12.53 19.45 29.92
N GLY A 296 12.74 19.65 28.63
CA GLY A 296 14.04 19.83 28.02
C GLY A 296 13.89 20.87 26.92
N GLU A 297 13.78 22.14 27.35
CA GLU A 297 14.05 23.30 26.52
C GLU A 297 15.42 23.12 25.87
N ASN A 298 15.46 23.01 24.54
CA ASN A 298 16.70 23.11 23.78
C ASN A 298 16.74 24.49 23.13
N THR A 299 17.44 25.41 23.79
CA THR A 299 17.81 26.72 23.24
C THR A 299 19.23 26.65 22.67
N ASN A 300 19.36 27.05 21.40
CA ASN A 300 20.57 27.51 20.68
C ASN A 300 21.90 26.74 20.78
N ARG A 301 22.28 26.06 19.68
CA ARG A 301 23.36 26.52 18.78
C ARG A 301 23.33 25.79 17.44
#